data_AF-A0A816G753-F1
#
_entry.id   AF-A0A816G753-F1
#
_cell.length_a   1.000
_cell.length_b   1.000
_cell.length_c   1.000
_cell.angle_alpha   90.00
_cell.angle_beta   90.00
_cell.angle_gamma   90.00
#
_symmetry.space_group_name_H-M   'P 1'
#
loop_
_entity.id
_entity.type
_entity.pdbx_description
1 polymer ?
#
loop_
_entity_poly.entity_id
_entity_poly.type
_entity_poly.pdbx_seq_one_letter_code
_entity_poly.pdbx_strand_id
1 'polypeptide(L)'
;MLNQSWGVELWDQFDNVSKYTDKSLQFCEKYESFLKDRCTVEDEYAKALKKLTKTYTPKLKDQEEFYNKYTFTIAFCSALKELQDLASQHELIAENIRERSVKQIQITVKECREQRKKCLDEYTKIKRQLDKQHELMIK
;
A
#
# COMPACT_ATOMS: atom_id res chain seq x y z
N MET A 1 1.94 -4.37 -39.55
CA MET A 1 2.97 -4.46 -38.49
C MET A 1 2.76 -5.77 -37.77
N LEU A 2 3.78 -6.62 -37.68
CA LEU A 2 3.72 -7.82 -36.83
C LEU A 2 3.50 -7.33 -35.38
N ASN A 3 2.48 -7.88 -34.72
CA ASN A 3 2.08 -7.48 -33.38
C ASN A 3 3.14 -7.97 -32.39
N GLN A 4 4.00 -7.07 -31.90
CA GLN A 4 5.04 -7.42 -30.93
C GLN A 4 4.38 -7.95 -29.65
N SER A 5 4.71 -9.19 -29.28
CA SER A 5 4.18 -9.83 -28.08
C SER A 5 5.24 -10.72 -27.44
N TRP A 6 5.19 -10.87 -26.12
CA TRP A 6 6.15 -11.71 -25.40
C TRP A 6 6.10 -13.17 -25.86
N GLY A 7 4.94 -13.67 -26.29
CA GLY A 7 4.81 -15.02 -26.83
C GLY A 7 5.54 -15.26 -28.15
N VAL A 8 5.88 -14.20 -28.89
CA VAL A 8 6.61 -14.27 -30.16
C VAL A 8 8.06 -13.85 -29.96
N GLU A 9 8.29 -12.72 -29.32
CA GLU A 9 9.63 -12.11 -29.18
C GLU A 9 10.48 -12.79 -28.10
N LEU A 10 9.86 -13.46 -27.12
CA LEU A 10 10.51 -14.07 -25.95
C LEU A 10 10.27 -15.58 -25.85
N TRP A 11 10.08 -16.25 -27.00
CA TRP A 11 9.67 -17.66 -27.09
C TRP A 11 10.62 -18.64 -26.37
N ASP A 12 11.90 -18.32 -26.24
CA ASP A 12 12.93 -19.12 -25.56
C ASP A 12 13.33 -18.56 -24.18
N GLN A 13 12.74 -17.45 -23.73
CA GLN A 13 13.17 -16.70 -22.54
C GLN A 13 12.35 -17.02 -21.28
N PHE A 14 11.79 -18.23 -21.17
CA PHE A 14 10.88 -18.59 -20.06
C PHE A 14 11.48 -18.30 -18.68
N ASP A 15 12.74 -18.67 -18.42
CA ASP A 15 13.38 -18.47 -17.11
C ASP A 15 13.49 -16.98 -16.75
N ASN A 16 13.76 -16.13 -17.73
CA ASN A 16 13.85 -14.69 -17.53
C ASN A 16 12.47 -14.09 -17.22
N VAL A 17 11.43 -14.53 -17.94
CA VAL A 17 10.04 -14.11 -17.68
C VAL A 17 9.55 -14.61 -16.31
N SER A 18 9.88 -15.85 -15.94
CA SER A 18 9.55 -16.43 -14.63
C SER A 18 10.19 -15.66 -13.48
N LYS A 19 11.48 -15.29 -13.61
CA LYS A 19 12.19 -14.44 -12.64
C LYS A 19 11.64 -13.02 -12.60
N TYR A 20 11.32 -12.44 -13.76
CA TYR A 20 10.76 -11.09 -13.85
C TYR A 20 9.41 -10.97 -13.13
N THR A 21 8.51 -11.94 -13.35
CA THR A 21 7.20 -11.97 -12.69
C THR A 21 7.32 -12.18 -11.19
N ASP A 22 8.31 -12.96 -10.72
CA ASP A 22 8.60 -13.12 -9.30
C ASP A 22 9.08 -11.81 -8.66
N LYS A 23 10.06 -11.15 -9.27
CA LYS A 23 10.59 -9.86 -8.79
C LYS A 23 9.52 -8.76 -8.77
N SER A 24 8.64 -8.75 -9.76
CA SER A 24 7.51 -7.82 -9.81
C SER A 24 6.57 -8.03 -8.62
N LEU A 25 6.27 -9.28 -8.25
CA LEU A 25 5.46 -9.57 -7.06
C LEU A 25 6.16 -9.13 -5.77
N GLN A 26 7.46 -9.42 -5.63
CA GLN A 26 8.25 -8.98 -4.46
C GLN A 26 8.27 -7.44 -4.33
N PHE A 27 8.34 -6.73 -5.46
CA PHE A 27 8.26 -5.27 -5.45
C PHE A 27 6.89 -4.79 -4.96
N CYS A 28 5.79 -5.40 -5.43
CA CYS A 28 4.45 -5.06 -4.96
C CYS A 28 4.29 -5.27 -3.44
N GLU A 29 4.84 -6.36 -2.90
CA GLU A 29 4.86 -6.59 -1.44
C GLU A 29 5.68 -5.54 -0.70
N LYS A 30 6.85 -5.17 -1.23
CA LYS A 30 7.66 -4.07 -0.67
C LYS A 30 6.90 -2.74 -0.69
N TYR A 31 6.16 -2.47 -1.76
CA TYR A 31 5.34 -1.26 -1.88
C TYR A 31 4.16 -1.29 -0.89
N GLU A 32 3.53 -2.44 -0.69
CA GLU A 32 2.51 -2.63 0.34
C GLU A 32 3.07 -2.32 1.75
N SER A 33 4.24 -2.87 2.08
CA SER A 33 4.92 -2.58 3.35
C SER A 33 5.22 -1.09 3.52
N PHE A 34 5.73 -0.43 2.47
CA PHE A 34 5.96 1.01 2.49
C PHE A 34 4.69 1.80 2.80
N LEU A 35 3.54 1.44 2.21
CA LEU A 35 2.28 2.11 2.49
C LEU A 35 1.81 1.88 3.93
N LYS A 36 2.00 0.68 4.48
CA LYS A 36 1.71 0.38 5.89
C LYS A 36 2.57 1.23 6.83
N ASP A 37 3.88 1.34 6.54
CA ASP A 37 4.80 2.18 7.32
C ASP A 37 4.39 3.65 7.23
N ARG A 38 3.99 4.13 6.04
CA ARG A 38 3.45 5.47 5.87
C ARG A 38 2.19 5.69 6.73
N CYS A 39 1.24 4.75 6.75
CA CYS A 39 0.07 4.84 7.62
C CYS A 39 0.46 4.97 9.10
N THR A 40 1.48 4.22 9.56
CA THR A 40 1.98 4.32 10.94
C THR A 40 2.51 5.72 11.24
N VAL A 41 3.28 6.31 10.33
CA VAL A 41 3.80 7.69 10.48
C VAL A 41 2.65 8.70 10.59
N GLU A 42 1.64 8.60 9.74
CA GLU A 42 0.47 9.48 9.76
C GLU A 42 -0.33 9.34 11.08
N ASP A 43 -0.54 8.09 11.55
CA ASP A 43 -1.23 7.80 12.82
C ASP A 43 -0.45 8.34 14.03
N GLU A 44 0.87 8.20 14.05
CA GLU A 44 1.73 8.72 15.11
C GLU A 44 1.74 10.24 15.14
N TYR A 45 1.82 10.89 13.98
CA TYR A 45 1.76 12.35 13.88
C TYR A 45 0.42 12.88 14.38
N ALA A 46 -0.69 12.29 13.94
CA ALA A 46 -2.02 12.65 14.43
C ALA A 46 -2.14 12.50 15.95
N LYS A 47 -1.68 11.37 16.52
CA LYS A 47 -1.68 11.15 17.97
C LYS A 47 -0.88 12.21 18.72
N ALA A 48 0.30 12.58 18.20
CA ALA A 48 1.13 13.62 18.80
C ALA A 48 0.41 14.98 18.81
N LEU A 49 -0.23 15.36 17.70
CA LEU A 49 -1.01 16.59 17.60
C LEU A 49 -2.21 16.59 18.57
N LYS A 50 -2.99 15.49 18.64
CA LYS A 50 -4.12 15.37 19.58
C LYS A 50 -3.68 15.46 21.05
N LYS A 51 -2.52 14.89 21.38
CA LYS A 51 -1.96 14.99 22.74
C LYS A 51 -1.56 16.44 23.03
N LEU A 52 -0.95 17.12 22.07
CA LEU A 52 -0.55 18.51 22.17
C LEU A 52 -1.76 19.41 22.41
N THR A 53 -2.77 19.36 21.53
CA THR A 53 -3.99 20.17 21.64
C THR A 53 -4.69 19.93 22.99
N LYS A 54 -4.92 18.67 23.38
CA LYS A 54 -5.54 18.30 24.67
C LYS A 54 -4.78 18.80 25.90
N THR A 55 -3.46 18.98 25.79
CA THR A 55 -2.63 19.51 26.88
C THR A 55 -2.93 20.99 27.13
N TYR A 56 -3.13 21.75 26.04
CA TYR A 56 -3.30 23.21 26.08
C TYR A 56 -4.76 23.67 26.00
N THR A 57 -5.71 22.77 25.67
CA THR A 57 -7.14 23.09 25.73
C THR A 57 -7.55 23.43 27.17
N PRO A 58 -8.22 24.58 27.42
CA PRO A 58 -8.72 24.96 28.74
C PRO A 58 -9.70 23.91 29.32
N LYS A 59 -9.59 23.59 30.62
CA LYS A 59 -10.34 22.46 31.24
C LYS A 59 -11.35 22.84 32.32
N LEU A 60 -11.58 24.14 32.57
CA LEU A 60 -12.42 24.60 33.68
C LEU A 60 -13.50 25.57 33.19
N LYS A 61 -14.73 25.41 33.70
CA LYS A 61 -15.85 26.32 33.44
C LYS A 61 -15.53 27.77 33.84
N ASP A 62 -14.82 27.97 34.94
CA ASP A 62 -14.43 29.33 35.39
C ASP A 62 -13.32 29.95 34.51
N GLN A 63 -12.55 29.12 33.78
CA GLN A 63 -11.60 29.61 32.79
C GLN A 63 -12.25 29.87 31.43
N GLU A 64 -13.36 29.21 31.14
CA GLU A 64 -14.11 29.37 29.89
C GLU A 64 -14.54 30.82 29.67
N GLU A 65 -14.96 31.52 30.74
CA GLU A 65 -15.26 32.95 30.69
C GLU A 65 -14.03 33.78 30.29
N PHE A 66 -12.85 33.51 30.86
CA PHE A 66 -11.61 34.18 30.49
C PHE A 66 -11.22 33.91 29.02
N TYR A 67 -11.29 32.65 28.59
CA TYR A 67 -10.90 32.26 27.23
C TYR A 67 -11.85 32.77 26.15
N ASN A 68 -13.10 33.08 26.50
CA ASN A 68 -14.11 33.66 25.61
C ASN A 68 -14.20 35.20 25.69
N LYS A 69 -13.47 35.85 26.59
CA LYS A 69 -13.56 37.30 26.83
C LYS A 69 -12.57 38.13 26.02
N TYR A 70 -11.37 37.60 25.76
CA TYR A 70 -10.32 38.36 25.10
C TYR A 70 -10.02 37.83 23.70
N THR A 71 -9.73 38.73 22.75
CA THR A 71 -9.49 38.36 21.36
C THR A 71 -8.29 37.42 21.19
N PHE A 72 -7.22 37.61 21.96
CA PHE A 72 -6.03 36.76 21.89
C PHE A 72 -6.29 35.34 22.42
N THR A 73 -7.14 35.17 23.44
CA THR A 73 -7.49 33.85 23.97
C THR A 73 -8.41 33.10 23.02
N ILE A 74 -9.36 33.81 22.40
CA ILE A 74 -10.23 33.25 21.35
C ILE A 74 -9.37 32.78 20.16
N ALA A 75 -8.44 33.61 19.70
CA ALA A 75 -7.53 33.25 18.61
C ALA A 75 -6.69 32.00 18.93
N PHE A 76 -6.19 31.89 20.17
CA PHE A 76 -5.47 30.71 20.62
C PHE A 76 -6.35 29.45 20.63
N CYS A 77 -7.56 29.54 21.17
CA CYS A 77 -8.53 28.42 21.16
C CYS A 77 -8.87 27.98 19.73
N SER A 78 -9.07 28.93 18.81
CA SER A 78 -9.27 28.64 17.39
C SER A 78 -8.07 27.92 16.78
N ALA A 79 -6.84 28.37 17.07
CA ALA A 79 -5.63 27.69 16.59
C ALA A 79 -5.50 26.25 17.12
N LEU A 80 -5.86 26.01 18.40
CA LEU A 80 -5.89 24.67 18.97
C LEU A 80 -6.94 23.78 18.28
N LYS A 81 -8.10 24.35 17.92
CA LYS A 81 -9.15 23.62 17.19
C LYS A 81 -8.70 23.25 15.78
N GLU A 82 -8.12 24.19 15.03
CA GLU A 82 -7.58 23.91 13.69
C GLU A 82 -6.51 22.81 13.73
N LEU A 83 -5.65 22.82 14.76
CA LEU A 83 -4.64 21.78 14.94
C LEU A 83 -5.25 20.41 15.27
N GLN A 84 -6.37 20.39 16.01
CA GLN A 84 -7.13 19.18 16.32
C GLN A 84 -7.83 18.63 15.06
N ASP A 85 -8.36 19.51 14.22
CA ASP A 85 -8.98 19.17 12.95
C ASP A 85 -7.93 18.63 11.96
N LEU A 86 -6.74 19.25 11.89
CA LEU A 86 -5.59 18.76 11.13
C LEU A 86 -5.19 17.34 11.57
N ALA A 87 -5.09 17.09 12.89
CA ALA A 87 -4.78 15.76 13.39
C ALA A 87 -5.81 14.71 12.94
N SER A 88 -7.09 15.08 12.89
CA SER A 88 -8.17 14.20 12.42
C SER A 88 -8.09 13.95 10.90
N GLN A 89 -7.62 14.93 10.12
CA GLN A 89 -7.35 14.74 8.69
C GLN A 89 -6.20 13.74 8.45
N HIS A 90 -5.13 13.79 9.24
CA HIS A 90 -4.03 12.83 9.14
C HIS A 90 -4.49 11.38 9.41
N GLU A 91 -5.37 11.17 10.40
CA GLU A 91 -5.98 9.84 10.61
C GLU A 91 -6.81 9.40 9.41
N LEU A 92 -7.60 10.31 8.82
CA LEU A 92 -8.39 10.00 7.62
C LEU A 92 -7.50 9.63 6.43
N ILE A 93 -6.35 10.29 6.26
CA ILE A 93 -5.37 9.94 5.24
C ILE A 93 -4.84 8.53 5.49
N ALA A 94 -4.43 8.22 6.72
CA ALA A 94 -3.93 6.89 7.09
C ALA A 94 -4.98 5.79 6.85
N GLU A 95 -6.22 6.04 7.25
CA GLU A 95 -7.36 5.15 7.03
C GLU A 95 -7.64 4.94 5.54
N ASN A 96 -7.66 6.01 4.74
CA ASN A 96 -7.90 5.92 3.31
C ASN A 96 -6.84 5.08 2.59
N ILE A 97 -5.56 5.30 2.90
CA ILE A 97 -4.46 4.51 2.35
C ILE A 97 -4.62 3.03 2.72
N ARG A 98 -4.95 2.75 3.98
CA ARG A 98 -5.13 1.38 4.49
C ARG A 98 -6.31 0.68 3.80
N GLU A 99 -7.45 1.35 3.70
CA GLU A 99 -8.71 0.79 3.21
C GLU A 99 -8.76 0.68 1.69
N ARG A 100 -8.19 1.65 0.97
CA ARG A 100 -8.24 1.68 -0.50
C ARG A 100 -6.99 1.10 -1.14
N SER A 101 -5.82 1.59 -0.75
CA SER A 101 -4.58 1.25 -1.44
C SER A 101 -3.99 -0.07 -0.96
N VAL A 102 -3.78 -0.23 0.35
CA VAL A 102 -3.16 -1.45 0.92
C VAL A 102 -4.03 -2.68 0.64
N LYS A 103 -5.34 -2.61 0.91
CA LYS A 103 -6.26 -3.72 0.61
C LYS A 103 -6.28 -4.09 -0.88
N GLN A 104 -6.32 -3.11 -1.77
CA GLN A 104 -6.32 -3.39 -3.21
C GLN A 104 -5.03 -4.06 -3.67
N ILE A 105 -3.86 -3.59 -3.19
CA ILE A 105 -2.57 -4.22 -3.50
C ILE A 105 -2.53 -5.66 -3.00
N GLN A 106 -3.01 -5.93 -1.78
CA GLN A 106 -3.06 -7.29 -1.23
C GLN A 106 -3.91 -8.23 -2.09
N ILE A 107 -5.09 -7.78 -2.52
CA ILE A 107 -5.98 -8.55 -3.40
C ILE A 107 -5.26 -8.84 -4.73
N THR A 108 -4.72 -7.81 -5.38
CA THR A 108 -4.06 -7.95 -6.68
C THR A 108 -2.81 -8.84 -6.59
N VAL A 109 -1.97 -8.70 -5.55
CA VAL A 109 -0.79 -9.55 -5.35
C VAL A 109 -1.19 -11.02 -5.17
N LYS A 110 -2.25 -11.29 -4.40
CA LYS A 110 -2.76 -12.65 -4.21
C LYS A 110 -3.24 -13.25 -5.53
N GLU A 111 -4.06 -12.53 -6.29
CA GLU A 111 -4.56 -12.97 -7.59
C GLU A 111 -3.43 -13.23 -8.59
N CYS A 112 -2.48 -12.29 -8.71
CA CYS A 112 -1.32 -12.44 -9.58
C CYS A 112 -0.44 -13.64 -9.18
N ARG A 113 -0.28 -13.90 -7.88
CA ARG A 113 0.47 -15.06 -7.37
C ARG A 113 -0.20 -16.37 -7.76
N GLU A 114 -1.53 -16.46 -7.64
CA GLU A 114 -2.29 -17.64 -8.05
C GLU A 114 -2.24 -17.86 -9.56
N GLN A 115 -2.40 -16.79 -10.36
CA GLN A 115 -2.28 -16.86 -11.81
C GLN A 115 -0.88 -17.28 -12.25
N ARG A 116 0.17 -16.68 -11.67
CA ARG A 116 1.56 -17.05 -11.94
C ARG A 116 1.79 -18.54 -11.67
N LYS A 117 1.31 -19.06 -10.54
CA LYS A 117 1.43 -20.48 -10.21
C LYS A 117 0.80 -21.36 -11.30
N LYS A 118 -0.44 -21.06 -11.73
CA LYS A 118 -1.12 -21.80 -12.79
C LYS A 118 -0.31 -21.83 -14.10
N CYS A 119 0.24 -20.67 -14.52
CA CYS A 119 1.07 -20.59 -15.72
C CYS A 119 2.36 -21.41 -15.62
N LEU A 120 3.03 -21.39 -14.46
CA LEU A 120 4.27 -22.17 -14.25
C LEU A 120 4.00 -23.68 -14.21
N ASP A 121 2.89 -24.09 -13.59
CA ASP A 121 2.47 -25.50 -13.55
C ASP A 121 2.14 -26.01 -14.96
N GLU A 122 1.44 -25.20 -15.77
CA GLU A 122 1.12 -25.52 -17.17
C GLU A 122 2.38 -25.61 -18.04
N TYR A 123 3.30 -24.64 -17.93
CA TYR A 123 4.59 -24.70 -18.61
C TYR A 123 5.34 -26.00 -18.27
N THR A 124 5.43 -26.33 -16.98
CA THR A 124 6.15 -27.53 -16.52
C THR A 124 5.54 -28.80 -17.11
N LYS A 125 4.21 -28.86 -17.22
CA LYS A 125 3.50 -29.97 -17.85
C LYS A 125 3.84 -30.09 -19.33
N ILE A 126 3.78 -29.00 -20.08
CA ILE A 126 4.05 -28.98 -21.53
C ILE A 126 5.53 -29.30 -21.81
N LYS A 127 6.45 -28.71 -21.04
CA LYS A 127 7.89 -28.94 -21.19
C LYS A 127 8.25 -30.41 -20.98
N ARG A 128 7.71 -31.06 -19.95
CA ARG A 128 7.88 -32.51 -19.73
C ARG A 128 7.34 -33.36 -20.89
N GLN A 129 6.20 -32.98 -21.48
CA GLN A 129 5.66 -33.68 -22.65
C GLN A 129 6.58 -33.54 -23.85
N LEU A 130 7.08 -32.33 -24.12
CA LEU A 130 8.03 -32.06 -25.20
C LEU A 130 9.31 -32.88 -25.03
N ASP A 131 9.91 -32.85 -23.84
CA ASP A 131 11.16 -33.57 -23.56
C ASP A 131 10.98 -35.09 -23.75
N LYS A 132 9.84 -35.65 -23.32
CA LYS A 132 9.50 -37.06 -23.56
C LYS A 132 9.36 -37.40 -25.05
N GLN A 133 8.72 -36.55 -25.85
CA GLN A 133 8.60 -36.77 -27.29
C GLN A 133 9.98 -36.72 -27.97
N HIS A 134 10.82 -35.77 -27.55
CA HIS A 134 12.18 -35.66 -28.06
C HIS A 134 13.02 -36.91 -27.75
N GLU A 135 12.94 -37.46 -26.54
CA GLU A 135 13.60 -38.72 -26.17
C GLU A 135 13.13 -39.92 -27.01
N LEU A 136 11.84 -39.98 -27.36
CA LEU A 136 11.29 -41.04 -28.20
C LEU A 136 11.77 -40.95 -29.66
N MET A 137 12.07 -39.75 -30.16
CA MET A 137 12.57 -39.55 -31.52
C MET A 137 14.07 -39.84 -31.67
N ILE A 138 14.83 -39.80 -30.58
CA ILE A 138 16.28 -40.05 -30.57
C ILE A 138 16.60 -41.55 -30.36
N LYS A 139 15.62 -42.35 -29.94
CA LYS A 139 15.74 -43.81 -29.78
C LYS A 139 15.25 -44.55 -31.02
#